data_AF-A0A1Y4W1Q1-F1
#
_entry.id   AF-A0A1Y4W1Q1-F1
#
_cell.length_a   1.000
_cell.length_b   1.000
_cell.length_c   1.000
_cell.angle_alpha   90.00
_cell.angle_beta   90.00
_cell.angle_gamma   90.00
#
_symmetry.space_group_name_H-M   'P 1'
#
loop_
_entity.id
_entity.type
_entity.pdbx_description
1 polymer ?
#
loop_
_entity_poly.entity_id
_entity_poly.type
_entity_poly.pdbx_seq_one_letter_code
_entity_poly.pdbx_strand_id
1 'polypeptide(L)'
;QVLRGLVNNNQGCRNYYDMHRIQYIIQYSIAYTIARKCDISLKKVFKKYHSQLIYSYTNDKGKDKTIKLALHSSFKRDKTFFSQWLSKIKQDVEYRYRDTNPLKRNCYICGNPQHHVMFHRRRISSLHMPYSHIIKEMIRINRRQICLCRECFIKVSQNLLEYNQIAKRKLT
;
A
#
# COMPACT_ATOMS: atom_id res chain seq x y z
N GLN A 1 -0.57 -5.04 11.28
CA GLN A 1 -0.76 -3.66 10.76
C GLN A 1 -2.09 -3.05 11.18
N VAL A 2 -3.18 -3.82 11.32
CA VAL A 2 -4.51 -3.33 11.72
C VAL A 2 -4.55 -2.61 13.07
N LEU A 3 -4.03 -3.21 14.15
CA LEU A 3 -4.00 -2.59 15.49
C LEU A 3 -3.38 -1.19 15.47
N ARG A 4 -2.22 -1.04 14.81
CA ARG A 4 -1.54 0.25 14.69
C ARG A 4 -2.39 1.31 13.99
N GLY A 5 -3.14 0.93 12.96
CA GLY A 5 -4.05 1.85 12.27
C GLY A 5 -5.22 2.28 13.16
N LEU A 6 -5.85 1.33 13.86
CA LEU A 6 -6.94 1.60 14.78
C LEU A 6 -6.52 2.52 15.93
N VAL A 7 -5.35 2.28 16.52
CA VAL A 7 -4.87 3.08 17.65
C VAL A 7 -4.40 4.46 17.18
N ASN A 8 -3.60 4.55 16.11
CA ASN A 8 -3.02 5.83 15.68
C ASN A 8 -4.07 6.85 15.21
N ASN A 9 -5.16 6.40 14.59
CA ASN A 9 -6.20 7.32 14.09
C ASN A 9 -7.05 7.94 15.20
N ASN A 10 -7.04 7.34 16.40
CA ASN A 10 -7.93 7.71 17.50
C ASN A 10 -7.21 8.42 18.66
N GLN A 11 -5.93 8.79 18.52
CA GLN A 11 -5.13 9.38 19.61
C GLN A 11 -5.73 10.67 20.21
N GLY A 12 -6.47 11.43 19.40
CA GLY A 12 -7.14 12.66 19.84
C GLY A 12 -8.46 12.45 20.60
N CYS A 13 -9.05 11.25 20.53
CA CYS A 13 -10.37 10.94 21.10
C CYS A 13 -10.36 11.04 22.63
N ARG A 14 -11.48 11.49 23.23
CA ARG A 14 -11.59 11.64 24.70
C ARG A 14 -11.43 10.29 25.42
N ASN A 15 -11.96 9.23 24.83
CA ASN A 15 -11.92 7.86 25.34
C ASN A 15 -10.75 7.04 24.77
N TYR A 16 -9.65 7.68 24.37
CA TYR A 16 -8.49 6.95 23.82
C TYR A 16 -7.91 5.91 24.80
N TYR A 17 -8.12 6.07 26.11
CA TYR A 17 -7.74 5.08 27.10
C TYR A 17 -8.41 3.72 26.89
N ASP A 18 -9.61 3.66 26.29
CA ASP A 18 -10.33 2.41 25.99
C ASP A 18 -9.66 1.59 24.88
N MET A 19 -8.69 2.16 24.15
CA MET A 19 -7.92 1.42 23.15
C MET A 19 -7.13 0.25 23.75
N HIS A 20 -6.86 0.26 25.06
CA HIS A 20 -6.28 -0.89 25.75
C HIS A 20 -7.13 -2.16 25.59
N ARG A 21 -8.46 -2.03 25.61
CA ARG A 21 -9.40 -3.14 25.45
C ARG A 21 -9.36 -3.69 24.04
N ILE A 22 -9.27 -2.82 23.03
CA ILE A 22 -9.12 -3.23 21.63
C ILE A 22 -7.80 -3.98 21.43
N GLN A 23 -6.69 -3.47 22.00
CA GLN A 23 -5.41 -4.16 21.98
C GLN A 23 -5.49 -5.54 22.62
N TYR A 24 -6.13 -5.63 23.80
CA TYR A 24 -6.35 -6.90 24.50
C TYR A 24 -7.12 -7.90 23.63
N ILE A 25 -8.25 -7.51 23.05
CA ILE A 25 -9.08 -8.37 22.20
C ILE A 25 -8.27 -8.88 21.01
N ILE A 26 -7.54 -8.01 20.31
CA ILE A 26 -6.74 -8.40 19.14
C ILE A 26 -5.60 -9.34 19.55
N GLN A 27 -4.90 -9.03 20.64
CA GLN A 27 -3.80 -9.86 21.14
C GLN A 27 -4.28 -11.27 21.49
N TYR A 28 -5.39 -11.39 22.22
CA TYR A 28 -5.96 -12.69 22.57
C TYR A 28 -6.53 -13.43 21.36
N SER A 29 -7.20 -12.74 20.43
CA SER A 29 -7.72 -13.36 19.20
C SER A 29 -6.60 -14.02 18.39
N ILE A 30 -5.45 -13.34 18.25
CA ILE A 30 -4.27 -13.91 17.59
C ILE A 30 -3.70 -15.07 18.42
N ALA A 31 -3.59 -14.92 19.74
CA ALA A 31 -3.08 -15.97 20.62
C ALA A 31 -3.93 -17.25 20.56
N TYR A 32 -5.26 -17.15 20.53
CA TYR A 32 -6.18 -18.28 20.34
C TYR A 32 -6.01 -18.93 18.96
N THR A 33 -5.79 -18.13 17.92
CA THR A 33 -5.54 -18.65 16.57
C THR A 33 -4.25 -19.47 16.53
N ILE A 34 -3.18 -18.98 17.19
CA ILE A 34 -1.91 -19.71 17.30
C ILE A 34 -2.08 -20.97 18.16
N ALA A 35 -2.76 -20.86 19.30
CA ALA A 35 -3.07 -21.98 20.19
C ALA A 35 -3.72 -23.12 19.43
N ARG A 36 -4.74 -22.81 18.62
CA ARG A 36 -5.45 -23.80 17.81
C ARG A 36 -4.58 -24.38 16.69
N LYS A 37 -3.78 -23.56 16.02
CA LYS A 37 -2.91 -23.99 14.92
C LYS A 37 -1.79 -24.94 15.40
N CYS A 38 -1.26 -24.71 16.59
CA CYS A 38 -0.16 -25.48 17.15
C CYS A 38 -0.61 -26.54 18.17
N ASP A 39 -1.92 -26.66 18.40
CA ASP A 39 -2.53 -27.52 19.41
C ASP A 39 -1.90 -27.38 20.82
N ILE A 40 -1.74 -26.13 21.26
CA ILE A 40 -1.16 -25.79 22.56
C ILE A 40 -2.09 -24.87 23.35
N SER A 41 -1.99 -24.91 24.68
CA SER A 41 -2.75 -23.99 25.52
C SER A 41 -2.26 -22.55 25.40
N LEU A 42 -3.13 -21.58 25.68
CA LEU A 42 -2.79 -20.15 25.70
C LEU A 42 -1.57 -19.83 26.57
N LYS A 43 -1.44 -20.47 27.74
CA LYS A 43 -0.28 -20.31 28.62
C LYS A 43 1.02 -20.72 27.92
N LYS A 44 1.00 -21.80 27.12
CA LYS A 44 2.14 -22.25 26.32
C LYS A 44 2.42 -21.28 25.16
N VAL A 45 1.39 -20.70 24.54
CA VAL A 45 1.56 -19.66 23.50
C VAL A 45 2.33 -18.46 24.06
N PHE A 46 1.88 -17.87 25.17
CA PHE A 46 2.55 -16.72 25.75
C PHE A 46 3.93 -17.05 26.35
N LYS A 47 4.15 -18.29 26.82
CA LYS A 47 5.48 -18.75 27.23
C LYS A 47 6.45 -18.82 26.04
N LYS A 48 5.98 -19.28 24.87
CA LYS A 48 6.82 -19.48 23.68
C LYS A 48 7.03 -18.21 22.86
N TYR A 49 5.99 -17.41 22.69
CA TYR A 49 5.99 -16.24 21.78
C TYR A 49 5.96 -14.90 22.54
N HIS A 50 5.98 -14.91 23.87
CA HIS A 50 5.85 -13.73 24.73
C HIS A 50 4.55 -12.94 24.52
N SER A 51 4.36 -11.86 25.27
CA SER A 51 3.18 -10.99 25.15
C SER A 51 3.04 -10.37 23.76
N GLN A 52 4.16 -10.06 23.11
CA GLN A 52 4.19 -9.46 21.78
C GLN A 52 3.98 -10.47 20.63
N LEU A 53 3.79 -11.76 20.92
CA LEU A 53 3.58 -12.81 19.92
C LEU A 53 4.69 -12.79 18.84
N ILE A 54 5.94 -12.82 19.30
CA ILE A 54 7.15 -12.72 18.49
C ILE A 54 7.36 -14.02 17.72
N TYR A 55 7.51 -13.95 16.40
CA TYR A 55 7.77 -15.10 15.54
C TYR A 55 8.96 -14.84 14.62
N SER A 56 9.95 -15.71 14.65
CA SER A 56 11.16 -15.64 13.82
C SER A 56 11.13 -16.71 12.73
N TYR A 57 11.48 -16.34 11.49
CA TYR A 57 11.58 -17.26 10.36
C TYR A 57 12.64 -16.79 9.36
N THR A 58 13.24 -17.73 8.63
CA THR A 58 14.16 -17.43 7.53
C THR A 58 13.35 -17.32 6.24
N ASN A 59 13.53 -16.21 5.51
CA ASN A 59 12.88 -15.98 4.21
C ASN A 59 13.57 -16.82 3.13
N ASP A 60 12.90 -17.06 1.99
CA ASP A 60 13.45 -17.77 0.82
C ASP A 60 14.79 -17.21 0.30
N LYS A 61 15.12 -15.97 0.67
CA LYS A 61 16.41 -15.31 0.39
C LYS A 61 17.50 -15.56 1.44
N GLY A 62 17.31 -16.53 2.35
CA GLY A 62 18.23 -16.85 3.44
C GLY A 62 18.34 -15.75 4.51
N LYS A 63 17.38 -14.83 4.59
CA LYS A 63 17.40 -13.72 5.56
C LYS A 63 16.46 -13.98 6.71
N ASP A 64 17.00 -13.93 7.93
CA ASP A 64 16.20 -14.03 9.14
C ASP A 64 15.33 -12.80 9.34
N LYS A 65 14.06 -13.05 9.63
CA LYS A 65 13.05 -12.03 9.87
C LYS A 65 12.29 -12.35 11.14
N THR A 66 12.08 -11.31 11.93
CA THR A 66 11.27 -11.37 13.14
C THR A 66 10.02 -10.53 12.98
N ILE A 67 8.86 -11.13 13.19
CA ILE A 67 7.55 -10.46 13.19
C ILE A 67 7.07 -10.39 14.64
N LYS A 68 6.51 -9.24 15.03
CA LYS A 68 5.89 -9.06 16.34
C LYS A 68 4.63 -8.22 16.24
N LEU A 69 3.69 -8.45 17.16
CA LEU A 69 2.55 -7.57 17.33
C LEU A 69 3.03 -6.23 17.91
N ALA A 70 2.73 -5.14 17.21
CA ALA A 70 3.08 -3.79 17.63
C ALA A 70 2.12 -3.35 18.75
N LEU A 71 2.44 -3.74 19.99
CA LEU A 71 1.71 -3.30 21.18
C LEU A 71 2.05 -1.84 21.50
N HIS A 72 1.03 -1.06 21.83
CA HIS A 72 1.17 0.28 22.37
C HIS A 72 1.43 0.21 23.88
N SER A 73 2.41 0.98 24.34
CA SER A 73 2.81 1.07 25.74
C SER A 73 1.94 2.03 26.54
N SER A 74 1.35 3.04 25.89
CA SER A 74 0.54 4.06 26.54
C SER A 74 -0.71 4.37 25.73
N PHE A 75 -1.82 4.49 26.45
CA PHE A 75 -3.11 4.95 25.94
C PHE A 75 -3.49 6.32 26.50
N LYS A 76 -2.47 7.15 26.81
CA LYS A 76 -2.67 8.55 27.17
C LYS A 76 -3.11 9.32 25.93
N ARG A 77 -4.21 10.06 26.05
CA ARG A 77 -4.75 10.91 24.99
C ARG A 77 -3.74 11.99 24.59
N ASP A 78 -3.55 12.18 23.30
CA ASP A 78 -2.87 13.34 22.75
C ASP A 78 -3.89 14.45 22.46
N LYS A 79 -3.87 15.51 23.29
CA LYS A 79 -4.78 16.66 23.12
C LYS A 79 -4.46 17.48 21.88
N THR A 80 -3.24 17.41 21.37
CA THR A 80 -2.77 18.19 20.21
C THR A 80 -3.03 17.50 18.88
N PHE A 81 -3.36 16.20 18.89
CA PHE A 81 -3.55 15.38 17.70
C PHE A 81 -4.46 16.03 16.66
N PHE A 82 -5.69 16.42 17.04
CA PHE A 82 -6.64 17.01 16.09
C PHE A 82 -6.21 18.39 15.60
N SER A 83 -5.58 19.21 16.45
CA SER A 83 -5.07 20.52 16.05
C SER A 83 -3.92 20.41 15.05
N GLN A 84 -2.97 19.48 15.30
CA GLN A 84 -1.88 19.18 14.37
C GLN A 84 -2.41 18.58 13.06
N TRP A 85 -3.38 17.68 13.14
CA TRP A 85 -4.00 17.07 11.97
C TRP A 85 -4.74 18.10 11.11
N LEU A 86 -5.51 18.99 11.74
CA LEU A 86 -6.18 20.10 11.06
C LEU A 86 -5.17 21.05 10.41
N SER A 87 -4.07 21.38 11.10
CA SER A 87 -2.99 22.20 10.54
C SER A 87 -2.39 21.55 9.28
N LYS A 88 -2.08 20.25 9.33
CA LYS A 88 -1.55 19.51 8.17
C LYS A 88 -2.52 19.46 6.99
N ILE A 89 -3.83 19.39 7.23
CA ILE A 89 -4.83 19.38 6.15
C ILE A 89 -4.99 20.75 5.52
N LYS A 90 -4.85 21.81 6.32
CA LYS A 90 -4.92 23.20 5.84
C LYS A 90 -3.64 23.66 5.17
N GLN A 91 -2.55 22.89 5.23
CA GLN A 91 -1.34 23.20 4.49
C GLN A 91 -1.61 22.98 3.00
N ASP A 92 -1.38 24.02 2.20
CA ASP A 92 -1.41 23.91 0.76
C ASP A 92 -0.36 22.89 0.32
N VAL A 93 -0.84 21.83 -0.33
CA VAL A 93 0.04 20.82 -0.91
C VAL A 93 0.47 21.34 -2.27
N GLU A 94 1.70 21.86 -2.34
CA GLU A 94 2.34 22.09 -3.63
C GLU A 94 2.62 20.73 -4.30
N TYR A 95 1.75 20.35 -5.22
CA TYR A 95 2.03 19.24 -6.11
C TYR A 95 3.19 19.63 -7.03
N ARG A 96 4.38 19.08 -6.76
CA ARG A 96 5.47 19.10 -7.72
C ARG A 96 5.08 18.23 -8.92
N TYR A 97 4.45 18.84 -9.90
CA TYR A 97 4.24 18.21 -11.19
C TYR A 97 5.60 18.01 -11.86
N ARG A 98 5.82 16.84 -12.45
CA ARG A 98 6.93 16.68 -13.38
C ARG A 98 6.49 17.34 -14.68
N ASP A 99 6.95 18.57 -14.90
CA ASP A 99 6.75 19.31 -16.16
C ASP A 99 7.60 18.75 -17.32
N THR A 100 8.33 17.66 -17.06
CA THR A 100 9.02 16.92 -18.11
C THR A 100 7.97 16.35 -19.06
N ASN A 101 7.92 16.92 -20.27
CA ASN A 101 7.07 16.44 -21.35
C ASN A 101 7.14 14.90 -21.41
N PRO A 102 6.04 14.18 -21.14
CA PRO A 102 6.05 12.72 -21.06
C PRO A 102 6.46 12.06 -22.38
N LEU A 103 6.37 12.78 -23.51
CA LEU A 103 6.85 12.36 -24.82
C LEU A 103 8.38 12.38 -24.97
N LYS A 104 9.11 13.06 -24.06
CA LYS A 104 10.59 12.98 -24.01
C LYS A 104 11.09 11.69 -23.35
N ARG A 105 10.19 10.81 -22.90
CA ARG A 105 10.55 9.55 -22.27
C ARG A 105 10.72 8.47 -23.33
N ASN A 106 11.73 7.63 -23.15
CA ASN A 106 11.90 6.41 -23.93
C ASN A 106 10.65 5.52 -23.87
N CYS A 107 10.44 4.72 -24.91
CA CYS A 107 9.34 3.76 -24.96
C CYS A 107 9.36 2.86 -23.72
N TYR A 108 8.23 2.77 -23.01
CA TYR A 108 8.12 1.99 -21.77
C TYR A 108 8.39 0.49 -21.97
N ILE A 109 8.14 -0.04 -23.18
CA ILE A 109 8.28 -1.48 -23.47
C ILE A 109 9.68 -1.82 -23.99
N CYS A 110 10.20 -1.06 -24.96
CA CYS A 110 11.46 -1.41 -25.65
C CYS A 110 12.61 -0.43 -25.39
N GLY A 111 12.38 0.70 -24.71
CA GLY A 111 13.42 1.68 -24.43
C GLY A 111 13.84 2.57 -25.62
N ASN A 112 13.20 2.45 -26.79
CA ASN A 112 13.52 3.27 -27.97
C ASN A 112 13.31 4.78 -27.68
N PRO A 113 14.28 5.66 -27.98
CA PRO A 113 14.21 7.11 -27.72
C PRO A 113 13.49 7.94 -28.81
N GLN A 114 13.01 7.34 -29.91
CA GLN A 114 12.38 8.07 -31.02
C GLN A 114 10.84 7.98 -31.05
N HIS A 115 10.21 9.10 -31.43
CA HIS A 115 8.79 9.28 -31.78
C HIS A 115 7.80 8.44 -30.97
N HIS A 116 7.29 9.03 -29.89
CA HIS A 116 6.38 8.36 -28.99
C HIS A 116 4.94 8.87 -29.06
N VAL A 117 4.02 7.96 -28.78
CA VAL A 117 2.59 8.23 -28.65
C VAL A 117 2.17 7.83 -27.23
N MET A 118 1.29 8.64 -26.64
CA MET A 118 0.71 8.32 -25.33
C MET A 118 -0.38 7.26 -25.48
N PHE A 119 -0.18 6.11 -24.84
CA PHE A 119 -1.13 5.00 -24.84
C PHE A 119 -1.84 4.88 -23.48
N HIS A 120 -3.17 4.86 -23.48
CA HIS A 120 -3.95 4.59 -22.27
C HIS A 120 -3.94 3.11 -21.91
N ARG A 121 -3.40 2.77 -20.72
CA ARG A 121 -3.32 1.37 -20.25
C ARG A 121 -4.68 0.67 -20.14
N ARG A 122 -5.76 1.44 -19.94
CA ARG A 122 -7.14 0.98 -20.06
C ARG A 122 -7.88 1.94 -20.99
N ARG A 123 -8.64 1.39 -21.94
CA ARG A 123 -9.49 2.21 -22.81
C ARG A 123 -10.49 2.97 -21.95
N ILE A 124 -10.66 4.26 -22.19
CA ILE A 124 -11.62 5.10 -21.43
C ILE A 124 -13.03 4.50 -21.56
N SER A 125 -13.37 3.96 -22.73
CA SER A 125 -14.63 3.26 -23.00
C SER A 125 -14.85 1.99 -22.17
N SER A 126 -13.80 1.37 -21.64
CA SER A 126 -13.89 0.19 -20.76
C SER A 126 -14.08 0.54 -19.27
N LEU A 127 -14.14 1.84 -18.93
CA LEU A 127 -14.38 2.28 -17.55
C LEU A 127 -15.88 2.38 -17.30
N HIS A 128 -16.36 1.76 -16.22
CA HIS A 128 -17.77 1.78 -15.83
C HIS A 128 -18.18 3.17 -15.31
N MET A 129 -19.32 3.68 -15.79
CA MET A 129 -19.92 4.94 -15.36
C MET A 129 -20.91 4.70 -14.22
N PRO A 130 -21.05 5.62 -13.25
CA PRO A 130 -20.34 6.90 -13.13
C PRO A 130 -18.92 6.75 -12.56
N TYR A 131 -17.97 7.53 -13.09
CA TYR A 131 -16.60 7.54 -12.56
C TYR A 131 -16.54 8.15 -11.16
N SER A 132 -15.81 7.51 -10.24
CA SER A 132 -15.45 8.14 -8.97
C SER A 132 -14.62 9.41 -9.20
N HIS A 133 -14.70 10.39 -8.30
CA HIS A 133 -13.94 11.65 -8.40
C HIS A 133 -12.44 11.42 -8.62
N ILE A 134 -11.87 10.42 -7.96
CA ILE A 134 -10.46 10.03 -8.11
C ILE A 134 -10.16 9.57 -9.55
N ILE A 135 -11.07 8.81 -10.18
CA ILE A 135 -10.88 8.36 -11.56
C ILE A 135 -10.93 9.54 -12.54
N LYS A 136 -11.83 10.50 -12.32
CA LYS A 136 -11.92 11.73 -13.13
C LYS A 136 -10.61 12.53 -13.08
N GLU A 137 -10.09 12.77 -11.88
CA GLU A 137 -8.81 13.48 -11.71
C GLU A 137 -7.63 12.71 -12.32
N MET A 138 -7.60 11.37 -12.17
CA MET A 138 -6.57 10.53 -12.80
C MET A 138 -6.58 10.62 -14.34
N ILE A 139 -7.76 10.75 -14.96
CA ILE A 139 -7.89 10.96 -16.41
C ILE A 139 -7.42 12.37 -16.76
N ARG A 140 -7.88 13.40 -16.02
CA ARG A 140 -7.50 14.81 -16.23
C ARG A 140 -5.99 15.03 -16.22
N ILE A 141 -5.27 14.41 -15.29
CA ILE A 141 -3.81 14.56 -15.16
C ILE A 141 -3.02 13.52 -15.98
N ASN A 142 -3.66 12.79 -16.91
CA ASN A 142 -3.02 11.78 -17.77
C ASN A 142 -2.30 10.64 -17.02
N ARG A 143 -2.64 10.34 -15.76
CA ARG A 143 -1.93 9.36 -14.89
C ARG A 143 -2.05 7.90 -15.32
N ARG A 144 -2.87 7.60 -16.34
CA ARG A 144 -3.11 6.24 -16.87
C ARG A 144 -2.53 6.01 -18.26
N GLN A 145 -1.75 6.97 -18.75
CA GLN A 145 -1.06 6.87 -20.03
C GLN A 145 0.38 6.41 -19.83
N ILE A 146 0.92 5.68 -20.80
CA ILE A 146 2.35 5.36 -20.91
C ILE A 146 2.89 5.81 -22.27
N CYS A 147 4.19 6.12 -22.30
CA CYS A 147 4.89 6.50 -23.52
C CYS A 147 5.28 5.24 -24.30
N LEU A 148 4.82 5.08 -25.55
CA LEU A 148 5.18 3.96 -26.42
C LEU A 148 5.70 4.44 -27.78
N CYS A 149 6.67 3.75 -28.36
CA CYS A 149 6.98 3.93 -29.78
C CYS A 149 5.82 3.39 -30.65
N ARG A 150 5.76 3.82 -31.91
CA ARG A 150 4.70 3.43 -32.86
C ARG A 150 4.51 1.91 -32.99
N GLU A 151 5.60 1.16 -33.02
CA GLU A 151 5.56 -0.30 -33.13
C GLU A 151 4.92 -0.95 -31.89
N CYS A 152 5.37 -0.56 -30.70
CA CYS A 152 4.82 -1.07 -29.44
C CYS A 152 3.35 -0.66 -29.28
N PHE A 153 2.99 0.56 -29.72
CA PHE A 153 1.60 1.02 -29.73
C PHE A 153 0.70 0.10 -30.58
N ILE A 154 1.12 -0.24 -31.79
CA ILE A 154 0.35 -1.12 -32.70
C ILE A 154 0.19 -2.51 -32.08
N LYS A 155 1.29 -3.10 -31.61
CA LYS A 155 1.28 -4.44 -30.99
C LYS A 155 0.37 -4.51 -29.77
N VAL A 156 0.42 -3.50 -28.89
CA VAL A 156 -0.45 -3.43 -27.71
C VAL A 156 -1.91 -3.17 -28.11
N SER A 157 -2.16 -2.31 -29.10
CA SER A 157 -3.52 -2.01 -29.57
C SER A 157 -4.22 -3.22 -30.19
N GLN A 158 -3.44 -4.11 -30.81
CA GLN A 158 -3.87 -5.39 -31.38
C GLN A 158 -3.87 -6.53 -30.36
N ASN A 159 -3.61 -6.27 -29.07
CA ASN A 159 -3.47 -7.27 -28.01
C ASN A 159 -2.38 -8.34 -28.26
N LEU A 160 -1.40 -8.06 -29.13
CA LEU A 160 -0.29 -8.96 -29.44
C LEU A 160 0.81 -8.96 -28.37
N LEU A 161 0.68 -8.09 -27.36
CA LEU A 161 1.56 -8.02 -26.19
C LEU A 161 0.70 -7.99 -24.93
N GLU A 162 0.82 -9.01 -24.09
CA GLU A 162 0.22 -8.97 -22.76
C GLU A 162 0.95 -7.95 -21.87
N TYR A 163 0.24 -6.91 -21.44
CA TYR A 163 0.75 -5.88 -20.53
C TYR A 163 1.36 -6.42 -19.23
N ASN A 164 0.98 -7.64 -18.84
CA ASN A 164 1.40 -8.29 -17.60
C ASN A 164 2.64 -9.19 -17.76
N GLN A 165 3.17 -9.39 -18.97
CA GLN A 165 4.39 -10.17 -19.20
C GLN A 165 5.70 -9.39 -19.00
N ILE A 166 5.61 -8.12 -18.55
CA ILE A 166 6.77 -7.28 -18.20
C ILE A 166 7.55 -7.83 -16.98
N ALA A 167 7.06 -8.88 -16.30
CA ALA A 167 7.83 -9.60 -15.29
C ALA A 167 8.90 -10.58 -15.83
N LYS A 168 9.02 -10.80 -17.15
CA LYS A 168 9.97 -11.77 -17.73
C LYS A 168 11.08 -11.18 -18.63
N ARG A 169 11.49 -9.94 -18.38
CA ARG A 169 12.82 -9.46 -18.81
C ARG A 169 13.61 -8.88 -17.63
N LYS A 170 13.86 -9.74 -16.62
CA LYS A 170 15.21 -9.80 -16.05
C LYS A 170 16.05 -10.61 -17.03
N LEU A 171 16.52 -9.96 -18.09
CA LEU A 171 17.56 -10.54 -18.92
C LEU A 171 18.83 -9.75 -18.60
N THR A 172 19.77 -10.49 -17.99
CA THR A 172 21.20 -10.23 -17.77
C THR A 172 21.54 -8.95 -17.02
#